data_AF-A0A1Y1CNH3-F1
#
_entry.id   AF-A0A1Y1CNH3-F1
#
_cell.length_a   1.000
_cell.length_b   1.000
_cell.length_c   1.000
_cell.angle_alpha   90.00
_cell.angle_beta   90.00
_cell.angle_gamma   90.00
#
_symmetry.space_group_name_H-M   'P 1'
#
loop_
_entity.id
_entity.type
_entity.pdbx_description
1 polymer ?
#
loop_
_entity_poly.entity_id
_entity_poly.type
_entity_poly.pdbx_seq_one_letter_code
_entity_poly.pdbx_strand_id
1 'polypeptide(L)' 'MGAPLIIEQDIMRITHKDTIQDLIRKGRDLERIVLARALAYKAEHRIIVDGTRTIVF' A
#
# COMPACT_ATOMS: atom_id res chain seq x y z
N MET A 1 -1.02 -18.89 12.46
CA MET A 1 -0.28 -17.73 11.92
C MET A 1 -1.31 -16.72 11.44
N GLY A 2 -1.29 -15.48 11.95
CA GLY A 2 -2.23 -14.43 11.54
C GLY A 2 -1.79 -13.76 10.24
N ALA A 3 -2.75 -13.19 9.50
CA ALA A 3 -2.45 -12.36 8.32
C ALA A 3 -1.61 -11.13 8.73
N PRO A 4 -0.72 -10.64 7.84
CA PRO A 4 0.05 -9.43 8.12
C PRO A 4 -0.87 -8.21 8.28
N LEU A 5 -0.46 -7.28 9.14
CA LEU A 5 -1.18 -6.04 9.39
C LEU A 5 -1.05 -5.09 8.20
N ILE A 6 -2.13 -4.36 7.91
CA ILE A 6 -2.21 -3.38 6.83
C ILE A 6 -1.88 -1.99 7.38
N ILE A 7 -0.94 -1.28 6.73
CA ILE A 7 -0.52 0.07 7.12
C ILE A 7 -1.09 1.13 6.15
N GLU A 8 -0.94 0.90 4.84
CA GLU A 8 -1.39 1.79 3.78
C GLU A 8 -1.91 0.93 2.63
N GLN A 9 -2.99 1.38 1.99
CA GLN A 9 -3.51 0.82 0.75
C GLN A 9 -3.99 1.94 -0.14
N ASP A 10 -3.82 1.77 -1.44
CA ASP A 10 -4.32 2.72 -2.43
C ASP A 10 -4.75 1.92 -3.67
N ILE A 11 -5.45 2.58 -4.58
CA ILE A 11 -5.94 2.00 -5.82
C ILE A 11 -5.48 2.82 -7.01
N MET A 12 -5.43 2.17 -8.17
CA MET A 12 -5.29 2.87 -9.43
C MET A 12 -6.37 2.42 -10.41
N ARG A 13 -6.92 3.40 -11.14
CA ARG A 13 -7.91 3.12 -12.19
C ARG A 13 -7.26 2.40 -13.37
N ILE A 14 -7.96 1.38 -13.86
CA ILE A 14 -7.64 0.65 -15.08
C ILE A 14 -8.81 0.76 -16.07
N THR A 15 -8.56 0.42 -17.32
CA THR A 15 -9.55 0.42 -18.40
C THR A 15 -9.43 -0.86 -19.22
N HIS A 16 -10.45 -1.16 -20.03
CA HIS A 16 -10.44 -2.29 -20.96
C HIS A 16 -9.33 -2.21 -22.04
N LYS A 17 -8.68 -1.05 -22.19
CA LYS A 17 -7.58 -0.85 -23.13
C LYS A 17 -6.22 -1.20 -22.55
N ASP A 18 -6.13 -1.41 -21.22
CA ASP A 18 -4.86 -1.72 -20.57
C ASP A 18 -4.43 -3.14 -20.91
N THR A 19 -3.24 -3.28 -21.47
CA THR A 19 -2.61 -4.58 -21.69
C THR A 19 -2.06 -5.14 -20.37
N ILE A 20 -1.68 -6.42 -20.35
CA ILE A 20 -1.00 -7.02 -19.20
C ILE A 20 0.26 -6.23 -18.81
N GLN A 21 1.02 -5.73 -19.78
CA GLN A 21 2.22 -4.93 -19.51
C GLN A 21 1.87 -3.58 -18.89
N ASP A 22 0.76 -2.96 -19.30
CA ASP A 22 0.27 -1.73 -18.67
C ASP A 22 -0.13 -1.98 -17.22
N LEU A 23 -0.81 -3.09 -16.94
CA LEU A 23 -1.19 -3.47 -15.57
C LEU A 23 0.03 -3.71 -14.69
N ILE A 24 1.07 -4.37 -15.19
CA ILE A 24 2.33 -4.58 -14.44
C ILE A 24 3.01 -3.24 -14.15
N ARG A 25 3.12 -2.36 -15.15
CA ARG A 25 3.73 -1.03 -14.97
C ARG A 25 2.95 -0.21 -13.95
N LYS A 26 1.63 -0.14 -14.10
CA LYS A 26 0.73 0.53 -13.16
C LYS A 26 0.86 -0.06 -11.75
N GLY A 27 0.85 -1.39 -11.62
CA GLY A 27 1.03 -2.08 -10.34
C GLY A 27 2.32 -1.67 -9.63
N ARG A 28 3.46 -1.69 -10.33
CA ARG A 28 4.75 -1.26 -9.76
C ARG A 28 4.75 0.20 -9.31
N ASP A 29 4.07 1.08 -10.04
CA ASP A 29 3.96 2.49 -9.67
C ASP A 29 3.12 2.67 -8.40
N LEU A 30 2.00 1.95 -8.30
CA LEU A 30 1.14 1.93 -7.11
C LEU A 30 1.88 1.35 -5.89
N GLU A 31 2.53 0.19 -6.06
CA GLU A 31 3.31 -0.47 -5.00
C GLU A 31 4.39 0.45 -4.44
N ARG A 32 5.11 1.16 -5.31
CA ARG A 32 6.17 2.10 -4.90
C ARG A 32 5.62 3.23 -4.03
N ILE A 33 4.48 3.81 -4.42
CA ILE A 33 3.87 4.93 -3.71
C ILE A 33 3.32 4.47 -2.35
N VAL A 34 2.56 3.37 -2.33
CA VAL A 34 2.00 2.79 -1.09
C VAL A 34 3.11 2.43 -0.10
N LEU A 35 4.18 1.79 -0.57
CA LEU A 35 5.31 1.43 0.29
C LEU A 35 6.05 2.66 0.81
N ALA A 36 6.27 3.67 -0.02
CA ALA A 36 6.95 4.90 0.41
C ALA A 36 6.17 5.64 1.50
N ARG A 37 4.83 5.73 1.38
CA ARG A 37 3.97 6.34 2.42
C ARG A 37 3.99 5.53 3.72
N ALA A 38 3.84 4.21 3.63
CA ALA A 38 3.91 3.33 4.81
C ALA A 38 5.25 3.46 5.54
N LEU A 39 6.35 3.57 4.78
CA LEU A 39 7.69 3.78 5.34
C LEU A 39 7.84 5.16 5.99
N ALA A 40 7.28 6.21 5.39
CA ALA A 40 7.26 7.55 5.99
C ALA A 40 6.52 7.55 7.33
N TYR A 41 5.31 6.96 7.41
CA TYR A 41 4.59 6.82 8.68
C TYR A 41 5.40 6.05 9.73
N LYS A 42 6.14 5.03 9.29
CA LYS A 42 7.02 4.27 10.18
C LYS A 42 8.20 5.11 10.69
N ALA A 43 8.85 5.87 9.82
CA ALA A 43 9.99 6.72 10.15
C ALA A 43 9.58 7.88 11.07
N GLU A 44 8.37 8.40 10.91
CA GLU A 44 7.79 9.47 11.73
C GLU A 44 7.16 8.94 13.04
N HIS A 45 7.28 7.64 13.35
CA HIS A 45 6.69 7.01 14.54
C HIS A 45 5.16 7.16 14.65
N ARG A 46 4.45 7.20 13.51
CA ARG A 46 2.99 7.43 13.44
C ARG A 46 2.15 6.15 13.50
N ILE A 47 2.76 5.00 13.74
CA ILE A 47 2.11 3.68 13.66
C ILE A 47 1.96 3.05 15.04
N ILE A 48 0.73 2.72 15.44
CA ILE A 48 0.42 1.86 16.59
C ILE A 48 -0.29 0.58 16.12
N VAL A 49 0.13 -0.57 16.66
CA VAL A 49 -0.53 -1.86 16.43
C VAL A 49 -1.60 -2.07 17.49
N ASP A 50 -2.83 -2.32 17.07
CA ASP A 50 -3.98 -2.63 17.93
C ASP A 50 -4.58 -3.98 17.55
N GLY A 51 -4.17 -5.04 18.25
CA GLY A 51 -4.57 -6.40 17.97
C GLY A 51 -4.27 -6.82 16.52
N THR A 52 -5.31 -6.88 15.69
CA THR A 52 -5.23 -7.25 14.26
C THR A 52 -5.30 -6.06 13.31
N ARG A 53 -5.20 -4.83 13.82
CA ARG A 53 -5.27 -3.59 13.03
C ARG A 53 -4.08 -2.67 13.31
N THR A 54 -3.96 -1.65 12.47
CA THR A 54 -2.96 -0.59 12.62
C THR A 54 -3.67 0.76 12.66
N ILE A 55 -3.32 1.58 13.65
CA ILE A 55 -3.73 2.98 13.76
C ILE A 55 -2.58 3.82 13.23
N VAL A 56 -2.87 4.69 12.26
CA VAL A 56 -1.93 5.66 11.68
C VAL A 56 -2.44 7.06 12.03
N PHE A 57 -1.65 7.84 12.79
CA PHE A 57 -1.96 9.25 13.13
C PHE A 57 -1.63 10.18 11.99
#